data_AF-A0A914NFS0-F1
#
_entry.id   AF-A0A914NFS0-F1
#
_cell.length_a   1.000
_cell.length_b   1.000
_cell.length_c   1.000
_cell.angle_alpha   90.00
_cell.angle_beta   90.00
_cell.angle_gamma   90.00
#
_symmetry.space_group_name_H-M   'P 1'
#
loop_
_entity.id
_entity.type
_entity.pdbx_description
1 polymer ?
#
loop_
_entity_poly.entity_id
_entity_poly.type
_entity_poly.pdbx_seq_one_letter_code
_entity_poly.pdbx_strand_id
1 'polypeptide(L)'
;MNGNLPLVLPYRTYDGRLTFPLCAKCADNRQQQPCTHRERERSWLTGYTHVELNYALERGYKVVDIYEVWNYEKWDPNLFRSYVNTFIGLKQQASGWPDGCASEMDRADYLAIKKILNEKKIYE
;
A
#
# COMPACT_ATOMS: atom_id res chain seq x y z
N MET A 1 14.90 -9.31 20.45
CA MET A 1 14.44 -8.20 19.59
C MET A 1 12.93 -8.27 19.55
N ASN A 2 12.29 -7.55 20.47
CA ASN A 2 10.85 -7.61 20.71
C ASN A 2 10.19 -6.43 19.99
N GLY A 3 9.36 -6.73 18.98
CA GLY A 3 8.66 -5.75 18.16
C GLY A 3 8.28 -6.41 16.85
N ASN A 4 7.02 -6.83 16.72
CA ASN A 4 6.53 -7.53 15.54
C ASN A 4 6.48 -6.52 14.38
N LEU A 5 7.51 -6.50 13.51
CA LEU A 5 7.52 -5.59 12.36
C LEU A 5 6.27 -5.82 11.49
N PRO A 6 5.59 -4.76 11.03
CA PRO A 6 4.44 -4.91 10.14
C PRO A 6 4.89 -5.40 8.76
N LEU A 7 4.01 -6.12 8.06
CA LEU A 7 4.22 -6.58 6.70
C LEU A 7 3.99 -5.41 5.73
N VAL A 8 5.07 -4.78 5.25
CA VAL A 8 4.98 -3.55 4.44
C VAL A 8 5.36 -3.78 2.99
N LEU A 9 6.54 -4.36 2.76
CA LEU A 9 7.15 -4.39 1.44
C LEU A 9 6.72 -5.63 0.64
N PRO A 10 6.26 -5.46 -0.61
CA PRO A 10 5.94 -6.59 -1.47
C PRO A 10 7.20 -7.32 -1.91
N TYR A 11 7.14 -8.64 -1.93
CA TYR A 11 8.18 -9.53 -2.45
C TYR A 11 7.54 -10.58 -3.35
N ARG A 12 8.10 -10.75 -4.56
CA ARG A 12 7.70 -11.81 -5.48
C ARG A 12 8.60 -13.02 -5.25
N THR A 13 8.03 -14.12 -4.79
CA THR A 13 8.73 -15.38 -4.56
C THR A 13 9.21 -16.00 -5.87
N TYR A 14 10.15 -16.95 -5.79
CA TYR A 14 10.66 -17.65 -6.98
C TYR A 14 9.58 -18.38 -7.80
N ASP A 15 8.49 -18.80 -7.16
CA ASP A 15 7.33 -19.40 -7.84
C ASP A 15 6.30 -18.38 -8.32
N GLY A 16 6.64 -17.09 -8.32
CA GLY A 16 5.89 -16.02 -8.94
C GLY A 16 4.77 -15.42 -8.09
N ARG A 17 4.60 -15.81 -6.83
CA ARG A 17 3.54 -15.25 -5.96
C ARG A 17 3.98 -13.92 -5.35
N LEU A 18 3.07 -12.95 -5.31
CA LEU A 18 3.26 -11.69 -4.59
C LEU A 18 2.90 -11.90 -3.12
N THR A 19 3.86 -11.64 -2.22
CA THR A 19 3.70 -11.78 -0.78
C THR A 19 4.21 -10.54 -0.07
N PHE A 20 3.94 -10.39 1.23
CA PHE A 20 4.48 -9.30 2.06
C PHE A 20 5.24 -9.89 3.25
N PRO A 21 6.43 -10.48 3.06
CA PRO A 21 7.11 -11.21 4.12
C PRO A 21 8.10 -10.33 4.92
N LEU A 22 8.47 -10.80 6.11
CA LEU A 22 9.62 -10.27 6.86
C LEU A 22 10.93 -11.04 6.59
N CYS A 23 10.86 -12.05 5.73
CA CYS A 23 11.97 -12.91 5.34
C CYS A 23 11.68 -13.52 3.96
N ALA A 24 12.46 -13.13 2.95
CA ALA A 24 12.31 -13.67 1.60
C ALA A 24 12.47 -15.19 1.56
N LYS A 25 13.51 -15.72 2.22
CA LYS A 25 13.75 -17.17 2.29
C LYS A 25 12.61 -17.96 2.92
N CYS A 26 11.91 -17.41 3.92
CA CYS A 26 10.70 -18.02 4.46
C CYS A 26 9.55 -18.01 3.46
N ALA A 27 9.38 -16.92 2.72
CA ALA A 27 8.33 -16.81 1.69
C ALA A 27 8.56 -17.80 0.55
N ASP A 28 9.80 -17.90 0.07
CA ASP A 28 10.20 -18.84 -0.99
C ASP A 28 10.01 -20.29 -0.55
N ASN A 29 10.47 -20.62 0.67
CA ASN A 29 10.37 -21.98 1.21
C ASN A 29 8.98 -22.33 1.77
N ARG A 30 8.02 -21.39 1.77
CA ARG A 30 6.70 -21.54 2.40
C ARG A 30 6.79 -22.01 3.86
N GLN A 31 7.77 -21.49 4.60
CA GLN A 31 8.06 -21.88 5.97
C GLN A 31 6.82 -21.68 6.88
N GLN A 32 6.43 -22.72 7.61
CA GLN A 32 5.32 -22.70 8.56
C GLN A 32 5.78 -22.53 10.01
N GLN A 33 7.06 -22.77 10.29
CA GLN A 33 7.66 -22.63 11.62
C GLN A 33 8.21 -21.21 11.86
N PRO A 34 8.43 -20.81 13.11
CA PRO A 34 9.07 -19.53 13.42
C PRO A 34 10.39 -19.35 12.66
N CYS A 35 10.59 -18.17 12.08
CA CYS A 35 11.78 -17.86 11.30
C CYS A 35 13.03 -17.82 12.20
N THR A 36 14.08 -18.53 11.79
CA THR A 36 15.40 -18.57 12.44
C THR A 36 16.52 -17.99 11.56
N HIS A 37 16.18 -17.48 10.38
CA HIS A 37 17.14 -16.92 9.43
C HIS A 37 17.77 -15.62 9.94
N ARG A 38 19.04 -15.40 9.59
CA ARG A 38 19.77 -14.18 9.94
C ARG A 38 19.38 -13.01 9.02
N GLU A 39 19.68 -11.77 9.43
CA GLU A 39 19.28 -10.55 8.71
C GLU A 39 19.54 -10.62 7.19
N ARG A 40 20.74 -11.06 6.78
CA ARG A 40 21.12 -11.18 5.36
C ARG A 40 20.39 -12.28 4.58
N GLU A 41 19.99 -13.37 5.25
CA GLU A 41 19.19 -14.42 4.62
C GLU A 41 17.72 -14.01 4.50
N ARG A 42 17.28 -13.07 5.34
CA ARG A 42 15.93 -12.53 5.33
C ARG A 42 15.74 -11.46 4.27
N SER A 43 16.79 -10.74 3.89
CA SER A 43 16.77 -9.68 2.89
C SER A 43 16.56 -10.21 1.47
N TRP A 44 16.20 -9.31 0.55
CA TRP A 44 16.06 -9.57 -0.87
C TRP A 44 16.43 -8.31 -1.67
N LEU A 45 16.66 -8.50 -2.97
CA LEU A 45 16.95 -7.42 -3.91
C LEU A 45 15.70 -7.10 -4.73
N THR A 46 15.23 -5.86 -4.67
CA THR A 46 14.13 -5.36 -5.51
C THR A 46 14.13 -3.84 -5.55
N GLY A 47 13.48 -3.27 -6.56
CA GLY A 47 13.18 -1.84 -6.62
C GLY A 47 11.90 -1.53 -5.85
N TYR A 48 11.91 -0.41 -5.11
CA TYR A 48 10.75 0.15 -4.42
C TYR A 48 10.58 1.62 -4.77
N THR A 49 9.34 2.09 -4.73
CA THR A 49 9.10 3.54 -4.74
C THR A 49 9.57 4.14 -3.41
N HIS A 50 10.03 5.40 -3.46
CA HIS A 50 10.47 6.10 -2.25
C HIS A 50 9.38 6.18 -1.17
N VAL A 51 8.09 6.25 -1.56
CA VAL A 51 6.96 6.24 -0.63
C VAL A 51 6.89 4.93 0.16
N GLU A 52 6.95 3.79 -0.51
CA GLU A 52 6.94 2.47 0.14
C GLU A 52 8.18 2.25 1.01
N LEU A 53 9.34 2.65 0.51
CA LEU A 53 10.60 2.49 1.21
C LEU A 53 10.65 3.35 2.48
N ASN A 54 10.25 4.62 2.40
CA ASN A 54 10.22 5.53 3.56
C ASN A 54 9.27 5.00 4.64
N TYR A 55 8.07 4.56 4.25
CA TYR A 55 7.13 3.97 5.20
C TYR A 55 7.67 2.68 5.83
N ALA A 56 8.38 1.84 5.09
CA ALA A 56 9.04 0.65 5.66
C ALA A 56 10.14 1.04 6.66
N LEU A 57 10.96 2.04 6.34
CA LEU A 57 12.02 2.53 7.21
C LEU A 57 11.46 3.07 8.55
N GLU A 58 10.37 3.82 8.51
CA GLU A 58 9.65 4.30 9.71
C GLU A 58 9.17 3.14 10.61
N ARG A 59 8.91 1.98 10.02
CA ARG A 59 8.49 0.76 10.73
C ARG A 59 9.65 -0.13 11.17
N GLY A 60 10.89 0.33 11.01
CA GLY A 60 12.09 -0.35 11.49
C GLY A 60 12.73 -1.32 10.50
N TYR A 61 12.32 -1.30 9.23
CA TYR A 61 13.09 -1.99 8.18
C TYR A 61 14.47 -1.36 8.04
N LYS A 62 15.44 -2.14 7.55
CA LYS A 62 16.80 -1.68 7.30
C LYS A 62 17.16 -1.88 5.84
N VAL A 63 17.78 -0.88 5.23
CA VAL A 63 18.45 -1.03 3.93
C VAL A 63 19.79 -1.71 4.17
N VAL A 64 20.01 -2.83 3.50
CA VAL A 64 21.28 -3.59 3.58
C VAL A 64 22.29 -3.04 2.59
N ASP A 65 21.88 -2.93 1.32
CA ASP A 65 22.70 -2.44 0.22
C ASP A 65 21.84 -1.55 -0.70
N ILE A 66 22.45 -0.54 -1.33
CA ILE A 66 21.84 0.30 -2.37
C ILE A 66 22.65 0.14 -3.64
N TYR A 67 21.97 -0.21 -4.74
CA TYR A 67 22.61 -0.41 -6.05
C TYR A 67 22.32 0.73 -7.01
N GLU A 68 21.09 1.25 -7.00
CA GLU A 68 20.65 2.29 -7.93
C GLU A 68 19.55 3.15 -7.30
N VAL A 69 19.52 4.44 -7.63
CA VAL A 69 18.50 5.40 -7.18
C VAL A 69 18.04 6.23 -8.38
N TRP A 70 16.73 6.20 -8.64
CA TRP A 70 16.11 6.95 -9.73
C TRP A 70 15.44 8.18 -9.13
N ASN A 71 16.09 9.33 -9.26
CA ASN A 71 15.58 10.59 -8.72
C ASN A 71 14.83 11.38 -9.79
N TYR A 72 13.63 11.84 -9.45
CA TYR A 72 12.81 12.70 -10.32
C TYR A 72 12.57 14.02 -9.59
N GLU A 73 13.03 15.13 -10.18
CA GLU A 73 12.90 16.45 -9.55
C GLU A 73 11.47 16.99 -9.56
N LYS A 74 10.68 16.58 -10.56
CA LYS A 74 9.32 17.07 -10.77
C LYS A 74 8.32 15.96 -10.46
N TRP A 75 7.34 16.30 -9.63
CA TRP A 75 6.22 15.45 -9.27
C TRP A 75 4.93 16.22 -9.53
N ASP A 76 3.96 15.56 -10.14
CA ASP A 76 2.62 16.12 -10.35
C ASP A 76 1.56 15.23 -9.68
N PRO A 77 0.98 15.65 -8.55
CA PRO A 77 -0.07 14.91 -7.88
C PRO A 77 -1.41 14.93 -8.64
N ASN A 78 -1.50 15.68 -9.75
CA ASN A 78 -2.72 15.83 -10.54
C ASN A 78 -2.73 14.98 -11.81
N LEU A 79 -1.58 14.43 -12.24
CA LEU A 79 -1.43 13.74 -13.53
C LEU A 79 -2.52 12.68 -13.77
N PHE A 80 -2.83 11.89 -12.75
CA PHE A 80 -3.86 10.84 -12.82
C PHE A 80 -5.14 11.17 -12.05
N ARG A 81 -5.24 12.36 -11.45
CA ARG A 81 -6.35 12.72 -10.55
C ARG A 81 -7.70 12.61 -11.26
N SER A 82 -7.83 13.17 -12.46
CA SER A 82 -9.08 13.11 -13.22
C SER A 82 -9.47 11.68 -13.58
N TYR A 83 -8.49 10.88 -14.05
CA TYR A 83 -8.70 9.48 -14.39
C TYR A 83 -9.17 8.68 -13.16
N VAL A 84 -8.42 8.73 -12.06
CA VAL A 84 -8.73 8.01 -10.82
C VAL A 84 -10.09 8.44 -10.26
N ASN A 85 -10.38 9.74 -10.19
CA ASN A 85 -11.66 10.25 -9.69
C ASN A 85 -12.84 9.76 -10.53
N THR A 86 -12.69 9.73 -11.85
CA THR A 86 -13.72 9.23 -12.77
C THR A 86 -14.05 7.77 -12.47
N PHE A 87 -13.04 6.89 -12.42
CA PHE A 87 -13.28 5.46 -12.22
C PHE A 87 -13.69 5.11 -10.79
N ILE A 88 -13.22 5.83 -9.77
CA ILE A 88 -13.71 5.67 -8.40
C ILE A 88 -15.19 6.09 -8.32
N GLY A 89 -15.57 7.18 -8.99
CA GLY A 89 -16.96 7.63 -9.08
C GLY A 89 -17.87 6.57 -9.70
N LEU A 90 -17.48 6.03 -10.86
CA LEU A 90 -18.22 4.98 -11.56
C LEU A 90 -18.36 3.71 -10.71
N LYS A 91 -17.27 3.28 -10.05
CA LYS A 91 -17.30 2.12 -9.14
C LYS A 91 -18.29 2.34 -8.01
N GLN A 92 -18.26 3.51 -7.37
CA GLN A 92 -19.18 3.81 -6.27
C GLN A 92 -20.64 3.74 -6.73
N GLN A 93 -20.95 4.31 -7.89
CA GLN A 93 -22.31 4.31 -8.45
C GLN A 93 -22.79 2.87 -8.75
N ALA A 94 -21.88 2.01 -9.21
CA ALA A 94 -22.18 0.61 -9.49
C ALA A 94 -22.31 -0.26 -8.22
N SER A 95 -21.65 0.10 -7.12
CA SER A 95 -21.70 -0.65 -5.85
C SER A 95 -23.00 -0.49 -5.07
N GLY A 96 -23.90 0.39 -5.51
CA GLY A 96 -25.15 0.68 -4.81
C GLY A 96 -24.96 1.53 -3.55
N TRP A 97 -26.00 1.60 -2.72
CA TRP A 97 -26.00 2.40 -1.50
C TRP A 97 -25.37 1.62 -0.33
N PRO A 98 -24.57 2.28 0.52
CA PRO A 98 -24.04 1.66 1.74
C PRO A 98 -25.15 1.22 2.70
N ASP A 99 -24.80 0.31 3.63
CA ASP A 99 -25.69 -0.07 4.72
C ASP A 99 -26.12 1.16 5.53
N GLY A 100 -27.41 1.26 5.83
CA GLY A 100 -28.01 2.41 6.50
C GLY A 100 -28.52 3.52 5.56
N CYS A 101 -28.25 3.46 4.25
CA CYS A 101 -28.80 4.41 3.26
C CYS A 101 -30.14 3.93 2.67
N ALA A 102 -31.13 3.68 3.53
CA ALA A 102 -32.41 3.10 3.13
C ALA A 102 -33.40 4.14 2.58
N SER A 103 -33.45 5.31 3.21
CA SER A 103 -34.34 6.40 2.82
C SER A 103 -33.67 7.39 1.87
N GLU A 104 -34.45 8.24 1.22
CA GLU A 104 -33.92 9.33 0.38
C GLU A 104 -33.11 10.34 1.19
N MET A 105 -33.46 10.54 2.47
CA MET A 105 -32.74 11.44 3.37
C MET A 105 -31.35 10.91 3.68
N ASP A 106 -31.23 9.61 3.98
CA ASP A 106 -29.93 8.98 4.25
C ASP A 106 -28.99 9.07 3.03
N ARG A 107 -29.55 8.95 1.81
CA ARG A 107 -28.81 9.09 0.56
C ARG A 107 -28.34 10.53 0.33
N ALA A 108 -29.18 11.51 0.65
CA ALA A 108 -28.83 12.92 0.56
C ALA A 108 -27.70 13.28 1.53
N ASP A 109 -27.78 12.80 2.78
CA ASP A 109 -26.75 13.00 3.80
C ASP A 109 -25.42 12.35 3.39
N TYR A 110 -25.46 11.12 2.87
CA TYR A 110 -24.26 10.43 2.36
C TYR A 110 -23.58 11.23 1.24
N LEU A 111 -24.35 11.77 0.28
CA LEU A 111 -23.80 12.58 -0.80
C LEU A 111 -23.25 13.92 -0.30
N ALA A 112 -23.89 14.55 0.69
CA ALA A 112 -23.42 15.79 1.31
C ALA A 112 -22.08 15.58 2.03
N ILE A 113 -21.95 14.51 2.83
CA ILE A 113 -20.68 14.16 3.50
C ILE A 113 -19.58 13.92 2.46
N LYS A 114 -19.88 13.19 1.38
CA LYS A 114 -18.88 12.90 0.34
C LYS A 114 -18.42 14.17 -0.38
N LYS A 115 -19.33 15.11 -0.63
CA LYS A 115 -18.99 16.41 -1.21
C LYS A 115 -18.03 17.18 -0.31
N ILE A 116 -18.30 17.22 1.00
CA ILE A 116 -17.43 17.86 2.00
C ILE A 116 -16.04 17.19 2.03
N LEU A 117 -15.97 15.85 1.99
CA LEU A 117 -14.69 15.12 2.01
C LEU A 117 -13.87 15.35 0.74
N ASN A 118 -14.52 15.44 -0.43
CA ASN A 118 -13.84 15.77 -1.69
C ASN A 118 -13.31 17.22 -1.69
N GLU A 119 -14.02 18.14 -1.04
CA GLU A 119 -13.59 19.54 -0.91
C GLU A 119 -12.50 19.73 0.16
N LYS A 120 -12.42 18.85 1.16
CA LYS A 120 -11.49 18.94 2.31
C LYS A 120 -10.11 18.28 2.11
N LYS A 121 -9.68 17.98 0.88
CA LYS A 121 -8.40 17.31 0.58
C LYS A 121 -8.28 15.93 1.23
N ILE A 122 -8.77 14.91 0.53
CA ILE A 122 -8.12 13.60 0.59
C ILE A 122 -7.05 13.66 -0.50
N TYR A 123 -5.82 13.22 -0.22
CA TYR A 123 -4.58 13.43 -1.00
C TYR A 123 -3.87 14.77 -0.75
N GLU A 124 -3.57 15.07 0.51
CA GLU A 124 -2.23 15.55 0.89
C GLU A 124 -1.45 14.39 1.52
#